data_AF-A0A0J6UTF3-F1
#
_entry.id   AF-A0A0J6UTF3-F1
#
_cell.length_a   1.000
_cell.length_b   1.000
_cell.length_c   1.000
_cell.angle_alpha   90.00
_cell.angle_beta   90.00
_cell.angle_gamma   90.00
#
_symmetry.space_group_name_H-M   'P 1'
#
loop_
_entity.id
_entity.type
_entity.pdbx_description
1 polymer ?
#
loop_
_entity_poly.entity_id
_entity_poly.type
_entity_poly.pdbx_seq_one_letter_code
_entity_poly.pdbx_strand_id
1 'polypeptide(L)' 'MRHALLIAAALVPTAVLAEDAPAAAPSEERRVCEAQADRTGITGEGRATFLRECEAGERLRRGTAPR' A
#
# COMPACT_ATOMS: atom_id res chain seq x y z
N MET A 1 -52.18 -26.37 -17.32
CA MET A 1 -51.03 -25.68 -17.96
C MET A 1 -50.27 -24.98 -16.84
N ARG A 2 -49.42 -25.72 -16.10
CA ARG A 2 -47.96 -25.61 -16.20
C ARG A 2 -47.52 -24.16 -16.37
N HIS A 3 -47.14 -23.47 -15.30
CA HIS A 3 -45.99 -22.57 -15.27
C HIS A 3 -45.41 -22.59 -13.86
N ALA A 4 -44.59 -23.60 -13.64
CA ALA A 4 -43.55 -23.56 -12.62
C ALA A 4 -42.56 -22.47 -13.03
N LEU A 5 -42.37 -21.47 -12.18
CA LEU A 5 -41.23 -20.56 -12.26
C LEU A 5 -40.76 -20.28 -10.83
N LEU A 6 -39.98 -21.24 -10.35
CA LEU A 6 -39.10 -21.10 -9.19
C LEU A 6 -38.05 -20.04 -9.55
N ILE A 7 -38.23 -18.81 -9.09
CA ILE A 7 -37.16 -17.82 -9.11
C ILE A 7 -36.39 -17.98 -7.80
N ALA A 8 -35.44 -18.91 -7.82
CA ALA A 8 -34.42 -19.01 -6.79
C ALA A 8 -33.51 -17.78 -6.93
N ALA A 9 -33.72 -16.79 -6.06
CA ALA A 9 -32.83 -15.63 -5.92
C ALA A 9 -31.50 -16.10 -5.31
N ALA A 10 -30.57 -16.50 -6.17
CA ALA A 10 -29.18 -16.72 -5.80
C ALA A 10 -28.55 -15.37 -5.45
N LEU A 11 -28.47 -15.07 -4.15
CA LEU A 11 -27.60 -14.02 -3.62
C LEU A 11 -26.15 -14.42 -3.92
N VAL A 12 -25.60 -13.88 -5.02
CA VAL A 12 -24.18 -14.00 -5.35
C VAL A 12 -23.42 -12.99 -4.47
N PRO A 13 -22.56 -13.43 -3.54
CA PRO A 13 -21.70 -12.50 -2.84
C PRO A 13 -20.69 -11.96 -3.86
N THR A 14 -20.75 -10.67 -4.14
CA THR A 14 -19.68 -9.96 -4.87
C THR A 14 -18.45 -9.96 -3.97
N ALA A 15 -17.57 -10.93 -4.16
CA ALA A 15 -16.22 -10.86 -3.63
C ALA A 15 -15.54 -9.65 -4.29
N VAL A 16 -15.40 -8.57 -3.53
CA VAL A 16 -14.49 -7.48 -3.87
C VAL A 16 -13.10 -8.08 -3.85
N LEU A 17 -12.56 -8.37 -5.02
CA LEU A 17 -11.12 -8.60 -5.18
C LEU A 17 -10.45 -7.26 -4.87
N ALA A 18 -9.81 -7.17 -3.72
CA ALA A 18 -8.81 -6.16 -3.48
C ALA A 18 -7.70 -6.41 -4.51
N GLU A 19 -7.74 -5.64 -5.59
CA GLU A 19 -6.76 -5.70 -6.66
C GLU A 19 -5.43 -5.21 -6.07
N ASP A 20 -4.53 -6.14 -5.79
CA ASP A 20 -3.15 -5.87 -5.38
C ASP A 20 -2.46 -5.19 -6.58
N ALA A 21 -2.65 -3.87 -6.67
CA ALA A 21 -2.02 -3.06 -7.69
C ALA A 21 -0.50 -3.32 -7.65
N PRO A 22 0.15 -3.56 -8.79
CA PRO A 22 1.57 -3.86 -8.82
C PRO A 22 2.31 -2.77 -8.06
N ALA A 23 2.99 -3.16 -6.98
CA ALA A 23 3.72 -2.24 -6.12
C ALA A 23 4.67 -1.43 -7.01
N ALA A 24 4.36 -0.15 -7.19
CA ALA A 24 5.19 0.76 -7.96
C ALA A 24 6.62 0.69 -7.41
N ALA A 25 7.61 0.72 -8.28
CA ALA A 25 9.01 0.70 -7.87
C ALA A 25 9.23 1.76 -6.78
N PRO A 26 9.94 1.42 -5.68
CA PRO A 26 10.09 2.33 -4.56
C PRO A 26 10.77 3.62 -5.01
N SER A 27 10.22 4.74 -4.53
CA SER A 27 10.82 6.06 -4.72
C SER A 27 12.26 6.07 -4.19
N GLU A 28 13.06 7.00 -4.69
CA GLU A 28 14.43 7.16 -4.21
C GLU A 28 14.45 7.48 -2.71
N GLU A 29 13.51 8.31 -2.25
CA GLU A 29 13.30 8.61 -0.82
C GLU A 29 13.02 7.35 -0.01
N ARG A 30 12.13 6.47 -0.49
CA ARG A 30 11.82 5.19 0.17
C ARG A 30 13.07 4.32 0.30
N ARG A 31 13.94 4.27 -0.72
CA ARG A 31 15.18 3.48 -0.68
C ARG A 31 16.18 4.00 0.35
N VAL A 32 16.34 5.32 0.46
CA VAL A 32 17.19 5.94 1.48
C VAL A 32 16.68 5.59 2.88
N CYS A 33 15.37 5.69 3.07
CA CYS A 33 14.71 5.36 4.32
C CYS A 33 14.80 3.86 4.67
N GLU A 34 14.59 2.95 3.72
CA GLU A 34 14.78 1.51 3.92
C GLU A 34 16.20 1.19 4.37
N ALA A 35 17.20 1.74 3.70
CA ALA A 35 18.60 1.56 4.10
C ALA A 35 18.87 2.12 5.51
N GLN A 36 18.22 3.20 5.92
CA GLN A 36 18.37 3.74 7.27
C GLN A 36 17.68 2.87 8.32
N ALA A 37 16.47 2.37 8.03
CA ALA A 37 15.78 1.44 8.92
C ALA A 37 16.61 0.17 9.14
N ASP A 38 17.19 -0.36 8.07
CA ASP A 38 18.00 -1.58 8.11
C ASP A 38 19.30 -1.36 8.90
N ARG A 39 20.01 -0.23 8.68
CA ARG A 39 21.21 0.14 9.45
C ARG A 39 20.93 0.32 10.94
N THR A 40 19.73 0.75 11.30
CA THR A 40 19.33 1.04 12.70
C THR A 40 18.62 -0.15 13.35
N GLY A 41 18.37 -1.23 12.61
CA GLY A 41 17.67 -2.41 13.12
C GLY A 41 16.18 -2.18 13.41
N ILE A 42 15.57 -1.14 12.83
CA ILE A 42 14.14 -0.87 13.01
C ILE A 42 13.33 -1.90 12.23
N THR A 43 12.57 -2.71 12.95
CA THR A 43 11.76 -3.80 12.39
C THR A 43 10.32 -3.76 12.92
N GLY A 44 9.47 -4.63 12.37
CA GLY A 44 8.06 -4.75 12.79
C GLY A 44 7.25 -3.47 12.58
N GLU A 45 6.29 -3.24 13.48
CA GLU A 45 5.40 -2.06 13.50
C GLU A 45 6.18 -0.73 13.47
N GLY A 46 7.30 -0.67 14.18
CA GLY A 46 8.16 0.52 14.23
C GLY A 46 8.72 0.89 12.85
N ARG A 47 8.94 -0.09 11.96
CA ARG A 47 9.47 0.14 10.61
C ARG A 47 8.51 0.90 9.73
N ALA A 48 7.21 0.56 9.77
CA ALA A 48 6.21 1.24 8.95
C ALA A 48 6.11 2.74 9.32
N THR A 49 6.06 3.03 10.62
CA THR A 49 6.04 4.41 11.12
C THR A 49 7.32 5.15 10.76
N PHE A 50 8.49 4.52 10.99
CA PHE A 50 9.77 5.11 10.63
C PHE A 50 9.85 5.48 9.14
N LEU A 51 9.44 4.56 8.25
CA LEU A 51 9.50 4.81 6.81
C LEU A 51 8.59 5.97 6.38
N ARG A 52 7.37 6.07 6.95
CA ARG A 52 6.45 7.18 6.65
C ARG A 52 7.03 8.53 7.03
N GLU A 53 7.57 8.64 8.25
CA GLU A 53 8.16 9.89 8.75
C GLU A 53 9.44 10.25 7.99
N CYS A 54 10.30 9.26 7.73
CA CYS A 54 11.53 9.45 6.98
C CYS A 54 11.25 9.95 5.55
N GLU A 55 10.32 9.32 4.82
CA GLU A 55 9.97 9.77 3.47
C GLU A 55 9.36 11.16 3.44
N ALA A 56 8.57 11.52 4.46
CA ALA A 56 8.06 12.88 4.59
C ALA A 56 9.21 13.88 4.73
N GLY A 57 10.20 13.58 5.57
CA GLY A 57 11.42 14.38 5.71
C GLY A 57 12.21 14.50 4.40
N GLU A 58 12.43 13.39 3.71
CA GLU A 58 13.19 13.37 2.45
C GLU A 58 12.50 14.19 1.33
N ARG A 59 11.16 14.13 1.24
CA ARG A 59 10.41 14.96 0.29
C ARG A 59 10.58 16.45 0.58
N LEU A 60 10.58 16.86 1.86
CA LEU A 60 10.81 18.24 2.24
C LEU A 60 12.24 18.67 1.88
N ARG A 61 13.24 17.83 2.18
CA ARG A 61 14.65 18.07 1.83
C ARG A 61 14.83 18.30 0.34
N ARG A 62 14.26 17.42 -0.50
CA ARG A 62 14.28 17.54 -1.96
C ARG A 62 13.60 18.80 -2.46
N GLY A 63 12.45 19.17 -1.89
CA GLY A 63 11.76 20.41 -2.23
C GLY A 63 12.57 21.67 -1.91
N THR A 64 13.43 21.61 -0.88
CA THR A 64 14.31 22.72 -0.48
C THR A 64 15.70 22.69 -1.13
N ALA A 65 16.06 21.63 -1.86
CA ALA A 65 17.35 21.55 -2.54
C ALA A 65 17.37 22.46 -3.78
N PRO A 66 18.44 23.27 -3.99
CA PRO A 66 18.60 24.00 -5.25
C PRO A 66 18.72 22.99 -6.40
N ARG A 67 17.95 23.22 -7.47
CA ARG A 67 17.94 22.38 -8.67
C ARG A 67 19.12 22.66 -9.58
#